data_AF-A0A1Q6DR13-F1
#
_entry.id   AF-A0A1Q6DR13-F1
#
_cell.length_a   1.000
_cell.length_b   1.000
_cell.length_c   1.000
_cell.angle_alpha   90.00
_cell.angle_beta   90.00
_cell.angle_gamma   90.00
#
_symmetry.space_group_name_H-M   'P 1'
#
loop_
_entity.id
_entity.type
_entity.pdbx_description
1 polymer ?
#
loop_
_entity_poly.entity_id
_entity_poly.type
_entity_poly.pdbx_seq_one_letter_code
_entity_poly.pdbx_strand_id
1 'polypeptide(L)'
;MIDPMYDRVLETCDDGVDNDGDGLTDCADADCAAVCPVPEICDDGLDNDLDGLIDLADPDCQGSPQTETICSDGLDDDADGSTDCADSDCAGILPCGAEGKTTTCSDGIDNDGDGMIDCADPGCIKNKVCL
;
A
#
# COMPACT_ATOMS: atom_id res chain seq x y z
N MET A 1 10.80 24.34 46.21
CA MET A 1 11.42 24.06 44.90
C MET A 1 10.65 22.89 44.34
N ILE A 2 9.71 23.16 43.44
CA ILE A 2 8.96 22.16 42.66
C ILE A 2 8.98 22.70 41.23
N ASP A 3 9.50 21.89 40.33
CA ASP A 3 9.78 22.21 38.93
C ASP A 3 8.46 22.17 38.13
N PRO A 4 8.06 23.24 37.41
CA PRO A 4 6.76 23.35 36.76
C PRO A 4 6.71 22.69 35.36
N MET A 5 7.52 21.67 35.08
CA MET A 5 7.62 21.07 33.74
C MET A 5 7.54 19.54 33.72
N TYR A 6 6.90 18.90 34.69
CA TYR A 6 6.79 17.43 34.72
C TYR A 6 5.49 16.96 35.37
N ASP A 7 4.38 17.09 34.64
CA ASP A 7 3.20 16.25 34.86
C ASP A 7 2.61 15.87 33.50
N ARG A 8 3.40 15.14 32.69
CA ARG A 8 2.80 14.34 31.64
C ARG A 8 2.10 13.18 32.33
N VAL A 9 0.83 13.36 32.65
CA VAL A 9 -0.07 12.22 32.58
C VAL A 9 0.07 11.72 31.15
N LEU A 10 0.35 10.43 31.00
CA LEU A 10 0.60 9.84 29.69
C LEU A 10 -0.68 10.00 28.87
N GLU A 11 -0.61 10.83 27.82
CA GLU A 11 -1.72 10.96 26.86
C GLU A 11 -2.00 9.62 26.20
N THR A 12 -3.27 9.24 26.20
CA THR A 12 -3.78 8.09 25.43
C THR A 12 -4.55 8.69 24.27
N CYS A 13 -4.01 8.55 23.06
CA CYS A 13 -4.41 9.36 21.92
C CYS A 13 -5.55 8.75 21.08
N ASP A 14 -6.20 7.70 21.59
CA ASP A 14 -7.20 6.89 20.90
C ASP A 14 -8.42 6.52 21.78
N ASP A 15 -8.57 7.14 22.97
CA ASP A 15 -9.60 6.76 23.95
C ASP A 15 -10.76 7.75 24.11
N GLY A 16 -10.71 8.90 23.44
CA GLY A 16 -11.76 9.92 23.52
C GLY A 16 -11.72 10.73 24.82
N VAL A 17 -10.63 10.65 25.59
CA VAL A 17 -10.48 11.29 26.90
C VAL A 17 -9.28 12.25 26.88
N ASP A 18 -9.48 13.41 27.49
CA ASP A 18 -8.44 14.39 27.81
C ASP A 18 -7.67 13.88 29.05
N ASN A 19 -6.57 13.15 28.83
CA ASN A 19 -5.89 12.42 29.89
C ASN A 19 -4.91 13.30 30.69
N ASP A 20 -4.49 14.44 30.15
CA ASP A 20 -3.60 15.44 30.74
C ASP A 20 -4.31 16.71 31.21
N GLY A 21 -5.58 16.89 30.81
CA GLY A 21 -6.48 17.91 31.29
C GLY A 21 -6.30 19.28 30.60
N ASP A 22 -5.71 19.34 29.42
CA ASP A 22 -5.47 20.59 28.70
C ASP A 22 -6.70 21.11 27.92
N GLY A 23 -7.74 20.27 27.80
CA GLY A 23 -9.01 20.57 27.15
C GLY A 23 -9.09 20.15 25.69
N LEU A 24 -8.10 19.42 25.19
CA LEU A 24 -8.09 18.75 23.89
C LEU A 24 -8.19 17.23 24.10
N THR A 25 -8.56 16.49 23.07
CA THR A 25 -8.76 15.04 23.13
C THR A 25 -8.18 14.40 21.89
N ASP A 26 -7.47 13.29 22.04
CA ASP A 26 -6.93 12.49 20.94
C ASP A 26 -6.18 13.39 19.92
N CYS A 27 -6.52 13.29 18.63
CA CYS A 27 -5.86 14.03 17.55
C CYS A 27 -6.21 15.51 17.43
N ALA A 28 -7.09 16.00 18.30
CA ALA A 28 -7.19 17.43 18.52
C ALA A 28 -6.09 17.95 19.45
N ASP A 29 -5.42 17.06 20.18
CA ASP A 29 -4.36 17.36 21.15
C ASP A 29 -2.97 17.46 20.49
N ALA A 30 -2.21 18.50 20.87
CA ALA A 30 -0.87 18.73 20.36
C ALA A 30 0.16 17.74 20.94
N ASP A 31 -0.08 17.21 22.14
CA ASP A 31 0.73 16.17 22.77
C ASP A 31 0.52 14.80 22.10
N CYS A 32 -0.58 14.63 21.35
CA CYS A 32 -0.86 13.49 20.48
C CYS A 32 -0.38 13.65 19.02
N ALA A 33 0.23 14.78 18.65
CA ALA A 33 0.64 15.06 17.26
C ALA A 33 1.64 14.05 16.65
N ALA A 34 2.29 13.21 17.48
CA ALA A 34 3.21 12.17 17.03
C ALA A 34 2.55 10.79 16.85
N VAL A 35 1.30 10.62 17.27
CA VAL A 35 0.51 9.36 17.28
C VAL A 35 -0.81 9.55 16.53
N CYS A 36 -1.06 10.74 16.01
CA CYS A 36 -2.28 11.11 15.33
C CYS A 36 -2.03 11.27 13.85
N PRO A 37 -3.04 10.97 13.01
CA PRO A 37 -2.85 10.49 11.66
C PRO A 37 -2.05 11.52 10.88
N VAL A 38 -0.79 11.17 10.64
CA VAL A 38 -0.21 11.49 9.35
C VAL A 38 -1.06 10.75 8.32
N PRO A 39 -1.33 11.33 7.14
CA PRO A 39 -2.08 10.62 6.12
C PRO A 39 -1.43 9.26 5.86
N GLU A 40 -2.19 8.19 6.07
CA GLU A 40 -1.74 6.83 5.76
C GLU A 40 -1.42 6.75 4.27
N ILE A 41 -0.25 6.21 3.93
CA ILE A 41 0.12 5.88 2.56
C ILE A 41 -0.31 4.44 2.36
N CYS A 42 -1.46 4.27 1.71
CA CYS A 42 -2.18 3.00 1.65
C CYS A 42 -1.57 1.93 0.74
N ASP A 43 -0.32 2.10 0.30
CA ASP A 43 0.37 1.27 -0.70
C ASP A 43 1.90 1.20 -0.47
N ASP A 44 2.39 1.48 0.75
CA ASP A 44 3.84 1.50 1.02
C ASP A 44 4.35 0.37 1.93
N GLY A 45 3.44 -0.48 2.44
CA GLY A 45 3.80 -1.61 3.30
C GLY A 45 4.19 -1.21 4.71
N LEU A 46 3.95 0.04 5.12
CA LEU A 46 4.22 0.57 6.44
C LEU A 46 2.91 0.92 7.15
N ASP A 47 3.03 1.09 8.46
CA ASP A 47 2.00 1.64 9.33
C ASP A 47 2.42 3.10 9.56
N ASN A 48 1.97 4.02 8.70
CA ASN A 48 2.48 5.39 8.74
C ASN A 48 1.91 6.17 9.93
N ASP A 49 0.69 5.88 10.35
CA ASP A 49 0.04 6.51 11.50
C ASP A 49 0.26 5.81 12.84
N LEU A 50 0.84 4.60 12.83
CA LEU A 50 1.24 3.78 13.98
C LEU A 50 0.05 3.25 14.80
N ASP A 51 -1.11 3.05 14.19
CA ASP A 51 -2.30 2.46 14.84
C ASP A 51 -2.25 0.92 14.94
N GLY A 52 -1.29 0.30 14.24
CA GLY A 52 -1.05 -1.15 14.22
C GLY A 52 -1.69 -1.88 13.04
N LEU A 53 -2.33 -1.15 12.12
CA LEU A 53 -2.81 -1.63 10.84
C LEU A 53 -1.87 -1.09 9.73
N ILE A 54 -1.88 -1.74 8.58
CA ILE A 54 -0.97 -1.45 7.47
C ILE A 54 -1.80 -1.40 6.20
N ASP A 55 -1.55 -0.38 5.38
CA ASP A 55 -2.17 -0.18 4.07
C ASP A 55 -3.70 -0.37 4.12
N LEU A 56 -4.27 -1.19 3.24
CA LEU A 56 -5.72 -1.39 3.14
C LEU A 56 -6.34 -2.25 4.25
N ALA A 57 -5.51 -2.82 5.14
CA ALA A 57 -6.03 -3.35 6.40
C ALA A 57 -6.43 -2.21 7.35
N ASP A 58 -5.97 -0.99 7.09
CA ASP A 58 -6.25 0.22 7.86
C ASP A 58 -7.60 0.88 7.48
N PRO A 59 -8.52 1.11 8.44
CA PRO A 59 -9.74 1.89 8.23
C PRO A 59 -9.51 3.32 7.73
N ASP A 60 -8.36 3.94 8.01
CA ASP A 60 -8.02 5.30 7.58
C ASP A 60 -7.66 5.36 6.09
N CYS A 61 -7.44 4.20 5.46
CA CYS A 61 -7.38 4.04 4.00
C CYS A 61 -8.76 4.01 3.31
N GLN A 62 -9.88 4.10 4.06
CA GLN A 62 -11.22 4.18 3.47
C GLN A 62 -11.39 5.42 2.59
N GLY A 63 -11.31 5.22 1.28
CA GLY A 63 -11.48 6.26 0.27
C GLY A 63 -10.18 6.72 -0.40
N SER A 64 -9.03 6.13 -0.04
CA SER A 64 -7.85 6.20 -0.92
C SER A 64 -8.19 5.58 -2.28
N PRO A 65 -7.62 6.09 -3.38
CA PRO A 65 -7.73 5.42 -4.67
C PRO A 65 -7.24 3.98 -4.47
N GLN A 66 -8.16 3.03 -4.59
CA GLN A 66 -7.81 1.63 -4.81
C GLN A 66 -7.29 1.62 -6.25
N THR A 67 -5.99 1.76 -6.38
CA THR A 67 -5.33 1.76 -7.68
C THR A 67 -3.99 1.08 -7.49
N GLU A 68 -3.88 -0.11 -8.03
CA GLU A 68 -2.64 -0.85 -8.05
C GLU A 68 -1.56 -0.05 -8.81
N THR A 69 -0.43 0.22 -8.16
CA THR A 69 0.69 0.96 -8.78
C THR A 69 2.00 0.19 -8.81
N ILE A 70 2.14 -0.89 -8.03
CA ILE A 70 3.33 -1.74 -7.96
C ILE A 70 3.05 -3.05 -8.69
N CYS A 71 2.98 -2.95 -10.01
CA CYS A 71 2.53 -4.03 -10.90
C CYS A 71 3.48 -5.24 -11.09
N SER A 72 4.33 -5.57 -10.13
CA SER A 72 5.30 -6.68 -10.27
C SER A 72 5.88 -7.22 -8.96
N ASP A 73 5.25 -6.95 -7.83
CA ASP A 73 5.73 -7.43 -6.53
C ASP A 73 4.97 -8.65 -6.00
N GLY A 74 3.91 -9.05 -6.68
CA GLY A 74 3.10 -10.21 -6.33
C GLY A 74 2.04 -9.94 -5.27
N LEU A 75 1.76 -8.67 -4.97
CA LEU A 75 0.75 -8.23 -4.02
C LEU A 75 -0.49 -7.65 -4.73
N ASP A 76 -1.53 -7.44 -3.94
CA ASP A 76 -2.80 -6.79 -4.30
C ASP A 76 -2.84 -5.53 -3.44
N ASP A 77 -2.10 -4.51 -3.85
CA ASP A 77 -1.85 -3.28 -3.09
C ASP A 77 -3.08 -2.37 -3.08
N ASP A 78 -4.07 -2.64 -3.93
CA ASP A 78 -5.36 -1.97 -3.94
C ASP A 78 -6.55 -2.77 -3.38
N ALA A 79 -6.29 -4.02 -2.97
CA ALA A 79 -7.22 -4.97 -2.37
C ALA A 79 -8.50 -5.19 -3.18
N ASP A 80 -8.47 -5.05 -4.50
CA ASP A 80 -9.61 -5.31 -5.39
C ASP A 80 -9.79 -6.81 -5.73
N GLY A 81 -8.78 -7.61 -5.41
CA GLY A 81 -8.74 -9.06 -5.62
C GLY A 81 -7.92 -9.50 -6.83
N SER A 82 -7.31 -8.57 -7.56
CA SER A 82 -6.37 -8.82 -8.66
C SER A 82 -4.94 -8.49 -8.21
N THR A 83 -3.92 -8.96 -8.93
CA THR A 83 -2.52 -8.76 -8.55
C THR A 83 -1.69 -8.47 -9.79
N ASP A 84 -0.71 -7.56 -9.70
CA ASP A 84 0.24 -7.25 -10.77
C ASP A 84 -0.43 -7.04 -12.15
N CYS A 85 0.08 -7.66 -13.21
CA CYS A 85 -0.45 -7.52 -14.57
C CYS A 85 -1.83 -8.15 -14.80
N ALA A 86 -2.32 -8.97 -13.86
CA ALA A 86 -3.71 -9.43 -13.88
C ALA A 86 -4.66 -8.31 -13.40
N ASP A 87 -4.13 -7.31 -12.71
CA ASP A 87 -4.86 -6.12 -12.30
C ASP A 87 -5.15 -5.17 -13.48
N SER A 88 -6.37 -4.65 -13.50
CA SER A 88 -6.80 -3.71 -14.53
C SER A 88 -6.18 -2.31 -14.38
N ASP A 89 -5.80 -1.92 -13.17
CA ASP A 89 -5.12 -0.67 -12.86
C ASP A 89 -3.65 -0.70 -13.30
N CYS A 90 -3.07 -1.90 -13.42
CA CYS A 90 -1.75 -2.12 -14.01
C CYS A 90 -1.69 -2.06 -15.55
N ALA A 91 -2.82 -1.89 -16.22
CA ALA A 91 -2.87 -1.90 -17.68
C ALA A 91 -1.97 -0.82 -18.32
N GLY A 92 -0.83 -1.24 -18.87
CA GLY A 92 0.14 -0.36 -19.53
C GLY A 92 1.17 0.29 -18.61
N ILE A 93 1.17 -0.04 -17.32
CA ILE A 93 2.27 0.24 -16.39
C ILE A 93 3.32 -0.84 -16.58
N LEU A 94 4.59 -0.49 -16.71
CA LEU A 94 5.65 -1.50 -16.85
C LEU A 94 5.76 -2.30 -15.54
N PRO A 95 5.93 -3.64 -15.61
CA PRO A 95 6.26 -4.44 -16.80
C PRO A 95 5.06 -4.87 -17.66
N CYS A 96 3.84 -4.58 -17.24
CA CYS A 96 2.61 -5.03 -17.87
C CYS A 96 2.34 -4.39 -19.25
N GLY A 97 1.68 -5.14 -20.11
CA GLY A 97 1.38 -4.77 -21.49
C GLY A 97 1.21 -5.98 -22.40
N ALA A 98 1.59 -5.82 -23.66
CA ALA A 98 1.42 -6.89 -24.64
C ALA A 98 2.53 -7.93 -24.51
N GLU A 99 2.12 -9.18 -24.32
CA GLU A 99 2.97 -10.36 -24.42
C GLU A 99 3.34 -10.65 -25.89
N GLY A 100 4.52 -11.22 -26.14
CA GLY A 100 4.95 -11.60 -27.49
C GLY A 100 6.20 -10.90 -28.03
N LYS A 101 6.80 -9.96 -27.29
CA LYS A 101 8.12 -9.37 -27.66
C LYS A 101 9.23 -10.23 -27.09
N THR A 102 10.43 -10.17 -27.69
CA THR A 102 11.57 -10.93 -27.15
C THR A 102 11.91 -10.55 -25.71
N THR A 103 11.63 -9.30 -25.32
CA THR A 103 11.86 -8.83 -23.95
C THR A 103 10.80 -9.29 -22.95
N THR A 104 9.57 -9.59 -23.39
CA THR A 104 8.47 -10.04 -22.51
C THR A 104 8.43 -11.57 -22.46
N CYS A 105 8.65 -12.24 -23.60
CA CYS A 105 8.69 -13.71 -23.69
C CYS A 105 9.90 -14.41 -23.02
N SER A 106 10.68 -13.69 -22.22
CA SER A 106 11.83 -14.26 -21.49
C SER A 106 12.22 -13.48 -20.24
N ASP A 107 11.35 -12.59 -19.75
CA ASP A 107 11.60 -11.84 -18.51
C ASP A 107 11.06 -12.55 -17.26
N GLY A 108 10.32 -13.65 -17.43
CA GLY A 108 9.76 -14.41 -16.32
C GLY A 108 8.47 -13.80 -15.75
N ILE A 109 7.86 -12.84 -16.44
CA ILE A 109 6.65 -12.14 -16.05
C ILE A 109 5.51 -12.56 -16.99
N ASP A 110 4.28 -12.60 -16.47
CA ASP A 110 3.07 -12.68 -17.28
C ASP A 110 2.67 -11.25 -17.64
N ASN A 111 3.22 -10.69 -18.72
CA ASN A 111 3.08 -9.27 -18.97
C ASN A 111 1.64 -8.89 -19.37
N ASP A 112 0.81 -9.81 -19.89
CA ASP A 112 -0.57 -9.53 -20.29
C ASP A 112 -1.65 -10.04 -19.33
N GLY A 113 -1.25 -10.71 -18.24
CA GLY A 113 -2.09 -11.06 -17.11
C GLY A 113 -3.04 -12.23 -17.39
N ASP A 114 -2.73 -13.10 -18.35
CA ASP A 114 -3.61 -14.21 -18.75
C ASP A 114 -3.37 -15.53 -17.98
N GLY A 115 -2.34 -15.53 -17.13
CA GLY A 115 -1.88 -16.63 -16.30
C GLY A 115 -0.77 -17.48 -16.92
N MET A 116 -0.23 -17.09 -18.08
CA MET A 116 0.86 -17.81 -18.75
C MET A 116 2.12 -16.95 -18.88
N ILE A 117 3.27 -17.54 -18.57
CA ILE A 117 4.57 -16.84 -18.54
C ILE A 117 5.46 -17.30 -19.69
N ASP A 118 6.16 -16.35 -20.33
CA ASP A 118 7.20 -16.58 -21.32
C ASP A 118 6.79 -17.58 -22.42
N CYS A 119 7.61 -18.61 -22.70
CA CYS A 119 7.34 -19.61 -23.72
C CYS A 119 6.18 -20.57 -23.40
N ALA A 120 5.62 -20.50 -22.18
CA ALA A 120 4.34 -21.16 -21.90
C ALA A 120 3.16 -20.33 -22.43
N ASP A 121 3.36 -19.03 -22.65
CA ASP A 121 2.35 -18.10 -23.15
C ASP A 121 2.06 -18.29 -24.66
N PRO A 122 0.77 -18.38 -25.08
CA PRO A 122 0.37 -18.49 -26.48
C PRO A 122 0.77 -17.32 -27.38
N GLY A 123 0.81 -16.10 -26.84
CA GLY A 123 1.36 -14.89 -27.46
C GLY A 123 2.85 -15.01 -27.79
N CYS A 124 3.59 -15.81 -27.03
CA CYS A 124 5.02 -16.05 -27.21
C CYS A 124 5.42 -17.19 -28.16
N ILE A 125 4.50 -18.07 -28.59
CA ILE A 125 4.80 -19.26 -29.41
C ILE A 125 5.55 -18.92 -30.73
N LYS A 126 5.34 -17.73 -31.30
CA LYS A 126 6.00 -17.29 -32.55
C LYS A 126 7.30 -16.51 -32.30
N ASN A 127 7.64 -16.24 -31.04
CA ASN A 127 8.83 -15.51 -30.69
C ASN A 127 10.07 -16.40 -30.85
N LYS A 128 11.16 -15.82 -31.39
CA LYS A 128 12.42 -16.53 -31.60
C LYS A 128 13.04 -17.09 -30.32
N VAL A 129 12.73 -16.49 -29.16
CA VAL A 129 13.26 -16.95 -27.87
C VAL A 129 12.68 -18.32 -27.46
N CYS A 130 11.55 -18.73 -28.05
CA CYS A 130 10.84 -19.98 -27.77
C CYS A 130 10.99 -21.05 -28.87
N LEU A 131 11.91 -20.87 -29.83
CA LEU A 131 12.11 -21.72 -31.00
C LEU A 131 13.46 -22.43 -31.04
#